data_AF-A0A554V9Z4-F1
#
_entry.id   AF-A0A554V9Z4-F1
#
_cell.length_a   1.000
_cell.length_b   1.000
_cell.length_c   1.000
_cell.angle_alpha   90.00
_cell.angle_beta   90.00
_cell.angle_gamma   90.00
#
_symmetry.space_group_name_H-M   'P 1'
#
loop_
_entity.id
_entity.type
_entity.pdbx_description
1 polymer ?
#
loop_
_entity_poly.entity_id
_entity_poly.type
_entity_poly.pdbx_seq_one_letter_code
_entity_poly.pdbx_strand_id
1 'polypeptide(L)'
;MRSFQLVLTLSVAFHGGNEIDPNAFAAFVTGNDNFVAGEYNVVFGADNDIRGDYAGAIGEGLNSPSYAEFSIGAYGTQYTAGSATEKVGTDRLFNAANGTSLAPSDAFTILKNGAMILHPVPKSSIENPVAGTYITDSEDANKIKFHDGTNWNVISMTPE
;
A
#
# COMPACT_ATOMS: atom_id res chain seq x y z
N MET A 1 -7.01 43.76 6.78
CA MET A 1 -5.78 43.07 7.26
C MET A 1 -5.63 41.80 6.45
N ARG A 2 -4.68 41.75 5.52
CA ARG A 2 -4.32 40.50 4.85
C ARG A 2 -3.50 39.71 5.86
N SER A 3 -4.01 38.55 6.29
CA SER A 3 -3.26 37.66 7.16
C SER A 3 -1.95 37.29 6.47
N PHE A 4 -0.83 37.62 7.10
CA PHE A 4 0.44 37.02 6.76
C PHE A 4 0.33 35.53 7.08
N GLN A 5 0.10 34.71 6.06
CA GLN A 5 0.40 33.28 6.18
C GLN A 5 1.92 33.15 6.11
N LEU A 6 2.53 32.84 7.24
CA LEU A 6 3.87 32.29 7.27
C LEU A 6 3.76 30.86 6.70
N VAL A 7 3.95 30.73 5.39
CA VAL A 7 4.09 29.41 4.75
C VAL A 7 5.53 28.96 5.02
N LEU A 8 5.77 28.46 6.24
CA LEU A 8 6.92 27.61 6.51
C LEU A 8 6.61 26.26 5.84
N THR A 9 7.41 25.87 4.86
CA THR A 9 7.49 24.50 4.36
C THR A 9 8.07 23.59 5.45
N LEU A 10 7.34 23.44 6.56
CA LEU A 10 7.72 22.64 7.72
C LEU A 10 7.13 21.24 7.56
N SER A 11 7.95 20.21 7.65
CA SER A 11 7.46 18.87 7.92
C SER A 11 6.93 18.85 9.36
N VAL A 12 5.74 18.29 9.57
CA VAL A 12 5.10 18.25 10.89
C VAL A 12 4.92 16.80 11.30
N ALA A 13 5.56 16.43 12.40
CA ALA A 13 5.36 15.15 13.07
C ALA A 13 4.59 15.36 14.38
N PHE A 14 3.52 14.59 14.59
CA PHE A 14 2.78 14.52 15.85
C PHE A 14 2.96 13.15 16.49
N HIS A 15 3.01 13.11 17.83
CA HIS A 15 3.31 11.92 18.64
C HIS A 15 4.77 11.42 18.47
N GLY A 16 5.25 10.63 19.43
CA GLY A 16 6.69 10.37 19.63
C GLY A 16 7.31 9.38 18.63
N GLY A 17 8.63 9.52 18.43
CA GLY A 17 9.46 8.54 17.71
C GLY A 17 9.46 8.62 16.18
N ASN A 18 8.64 9.51 15.60
CA ASN A 18 8.68 9.76 14.16
C ASN A 18 10.00 10.43 13.76
N GLU A 19 10.64 9.86 12.75
CA GLU A 19 11.85 10.36 12.12
C GLU A 19 11.51 10.85 10.70
N ILE A 20 11.78 12.12 10.44
CA ILE A 20 11.67 12.73 9.11
C ILE A 20 13.08 13.13 8.70
N ASP A 21 13.54 12.65 7.55
CA ASP A 21 14.85 13.01 7.00
C ASP A 21 14.97 14.54 6.91
N PRO A 22 16.10 15.14 7.31
CA PRO A 22 16.26 16.60 7.27
C PRO A 22 16.04 17.24 5.90
N ASN A 23 16.18 16.47 4.82
CA ASN A 23 15.97 16.93 3.45
C ASN A 23 14.53 16.70 2.97
N ALA A 24 13.73 15.89 3.68
CA ALA A 24 12.32 15.71 3.40
C ALA A 24 11.54 16.95 3.84
N PHE A 25 10.88 17.62 2.89
CA PHE A 25 10.05 18.80 3.18
C PHE A 25 8.57 18.57 2.86
N ALA A 26 7.72 19.35 3.54
CA ALA A 26 6.26 19.34 3.39
C ALA A 26 5.58 17.98 3.69
N ALA A 27 6.17 17.15 4.56
CA ALA A 27 5.53 15.92 5.04
C ALA A 27 4.57 16.18 6.22
N PHE A 28 3.44 15.47 6.24
CA PHE A 28 2.53 15.40 7.38
C PHE A 28 2.57 13.98 7.96
N VAL A 29 3.04 13.85 9.21
CA VAL A 29 3.24 12.56 9.87
C VAL A 29 2.56 12.58 11.24
N THR A 30 1.79 11.54 11.54
CA THR A 30 1.20 11.35 12.88
C THR A 30 1.14 9.89 13.28
N GLY A 31 1.32 9.65 14.57
CA GLY A 31 1.39 8.31 15.17
C GLY A 31 2.79 8.05 15.70
N ASN A 32 3.29 6.82 15.64
CA ASN A 32 4.50 6.42 16.37
C ASN A 32 5.52 5.70 15.48
N ASP A 33 6.80 6.02 15.64
CA ASP A 33 7.91 5.29 15.03
C ASP A 33 7.84 5.18 13.48
N ASN A 34 7.32 6.22 12.82
CA ASN A 34 7.36 6.30 11.36
C ASN A 34 8.70 6.88 10.88
N PHE A 35 9.25 6.34 9.79
CA PHE A 35 10.39 6.88 9.06
C PHE A 35 9.94 7.46 7.71
N VAL A 36 10.28 8.72 7.45
CA VAL A 36 9.93 9.43 6.21
C VAL A 36 11.16 10.09 5.60
N ALA A 37 11.54 9.68 4.40
CA ALA A 37 12.66 10.24 3.65
C ALA A 37 12.27 10.95 2.35
N GLY A 38 11.04 10.75 1.88
CA GLY A 38 10.53 11.42 0.68
C GLY A 38 9.98 12.82 0.96
N GLU A 39 9.72 13.56 -0.10
CA GLU A 39 9.09 14.88 -0.03
C GLU A 39 7.56 14.79 -0.17
N TYR A 40 6.82 15.76 0.39
CA TYR A 40 5.36 15.90 0.22
C TYR A 40 4.51 14.69 0.66
N ASN A 41 4.96 13.97 1.70
CA ASN A 41 4.28 12.75 2.15
C ASN A 41 3.13 12.99 3.11
N VAL A 42 2.23 12.00 3.18
CA VAL A 42 1.16 11.94 4.19
C VAL A 42 1.17 10.57 4.86
N VAL A 43 1.38 10.54 6.18
CA VAL A 43 1.57 9.30 6.96
C VAL A 43 0.72 9.32 8.22
N PHE A 44 -0.07 8.26 8.41
CA PHE A 44 -0.88 8.02 9.60
C PHE A 44 -0.64 6.60 10.13
N GLY A 45 -0.26 6.47 11.39
CA GLY A 45 -0.17 5.17 12.08
C GLY A 45 1.22 4.88 12.65
N ALA A 46 1.67 3.64 12.60
CA ALA A 46 2.89 3.22 13.28
C ALA A 46 3.86 2.40 12.43
N ASP A 47 5.15 2.50 12.73
CA ASP A 47 6.20 1.65 12.12
C ASP A 47 6.22 1.68 10.58
N ASN A 48 5.78 2.78 9.96
CA ASN A 48 5.78 2.91 8.51
C ASN A 48 7.12 3.45 7.99
N ASP A 49 7.51 3.01 6.80
CA ASP A 49 8.76 3.39 6.14
C ASP A 49 8.48 3.93 4.73
N ILE A 50 8.54 5.25 4.60
CA ILE A 50 8.11 6.01 3.41
C ILE A 50 9.31 6.72 2.80
N ARG A 51 9.69 6.33 1.59
CA ARG A 51 10.87 6.88 0.91
C ARG A 51 10.58 7.54 -0.43
N GLY A 52 9.44 7.26 -1.05
CA GLY A 52 9.06 7.90 -2.30
C GLY A 52 8.61 9.34 -2.11
N ASP A 53 8.94 10.22 -3.04
CA ASP A 53 8.35 11.56 -3.09
C ASP A 53 6.85 11.45 -3.43
N TYR A 54 6.02 12.29 -2.83
CA TYR A 54 4.55 12.26 -2.96
C TYR A 54 3.89 10.93 -2.53
N ALA A 55 4.63 10.07 -1.82
CA ALA A 55 4.11 8.82 -1.28
C ALA A 55 3.30 9.02 0.02
N GLY A 56 2.62 7.97 0.48
CA GLY A 56 1.91 8.02 1.76
C GLY A 56 1.52 6.65 2.29
N ALA A 57 1.18 6.62 3.58
CA ALA A 57 0.71 5.41 4.24
C ALA A 57 -0.36 5.68 5.30
N ILE A 58 -1.29 4.74 5.43
CA ILE A 58 -2.27 4.70 6.53
C ILE A 58 -2.30 3.29 7.13
N GLY A 59 -1.74 3.13 8.33
CA GLY A 59 -1.73 1.86 9.04
C GLY A 59 -0.44 1.54 9.78
N GLU A 60 -0.08 0.26 9.83
CA GLU A 60 1.04 -0.23 10.63
C GLU A 60 2.04 -1.05 9.80
N GLY A 61 3.34 -0.80 9.93
CA GLY A 61 4.35 -1.62 9.29
C GLY A 61 4.32 -1.57 7.75
N LEU A 62 3.91 -0.45 7.15
CA LEU A 62 3.79 -0.29 5.71
C LEU A 62 5.09 0.25 5.09
N ASN A 63 5.32 -0.08 3.83
CA ASN A 63 6.46 0.42 3.06
C ASN A 63 5.97 1.09 1.77
N SER A 64 6.46 2.30 1.48
CA SER A 64 6.16 2.99 0.20
C SER A 64 7.44 3.63 -0.36
N PRO A 65 8.32 2.81 -0.97
CA PRO A 65 9.63 3.24 -1.42
C PRO A 65 9.62 3.95 -2.78
N SER A 66 8.51 3.91 -3.53
CA SER A 66 8.47 4.48 -4.89
C SER A 66 7.73 5.81 -5.00
N TYR A 67 8.12 6.62 -5.98
CA TYR A 67 7.47 7.90 -6.30
C TYR A 67 5.94 7.80 -6.37
N ALA A 68 5.21 8.63 -5.65
CA ALA A 68 3.74 8.68 -5.65
C ALA A 68 3.05 7.34 -5.30
N GLU A 69 3.68 6.50 -4.47
CA GLU A 69 3.09 5.26 -3.97
C GLU A 69 2.23 5.49 -2.72
N PHE A 70 1.06 4.86 -2.66
CA PHE A 70 0.20 4.90 -1.46
C PHE A 70 -0.06 3.51 -0.90
N SER A 71 0.25 3.29 0.37
CA SER A 71 0.00 2.03 1.08
C SER A 71 -1.05 2.16 2.19
N ILE A 72 -1.85 1.12 2.40
CA ILE A 72 -2.85 1.07 3.47
C ILE A 72 -2.93 -0.32 4.08
N GLY A 73 -3.28 -0.42 5.36
CA GLY A 73 -3.52 -1.69 6.06
C GLY A 73 -2.43 -2.02 7.07
N ALA A 74 -2.06 -3.29 7.19
CA ALA A 74 -1.03 -3.70 8.15
C ALA A 74 -0.03 -4.65 7.50
N TYR A 75 1.26 -4.38 7.74
CA TYR A 75 2.39 -5.24 7.41
C TYR A 75 2.41 -5.72 5.95
N GLY A 76 2.64 -4.78 5.03
CA GLY A 76 2.75 -5.06 3.59
C GLY A 76 4.07 -5.69 3.21
N THR A 77 4.14 -6.33 2.04
CA THR A 77 5.42 -6.90 1.60
C THR A 77 6.43 -5.81 1.27
N GLN A 78 7.69 -6.02 1.62
CA GLN A 78 8.78 -5.13 1.24
C GLN A 78 9.22 -5.39 -0.19
N TYR A 79 9.63 -4.34 -0.91
CA TYR A 79 10.24 -4.47 -2.23
C TYR A 79 11.22 -3.33 -2.51
N THR A 80 12.06 -3.50 -3.52
CA THR A 80 12.96 -2.43 -3.99
C THR A 80 12.32 -1.70 -5.16
N ALA A 81 11.99 -0.43 -4.95
CA ALA A 81 11.51 0.45 -6.03
C ALA A 81 12.60 0.73 -7.06
N GLY A 82 12.20 0.91 -8.31
CA GLY A 82 13.08 1.41 -9.37
C GLY A 82 13.45 2.88 -9.19
N SER A 83 12.55 3.69 -8.61
CA SER A 83 12.88 5.07 -8.22
C SER A 83 11.97 5.63 -7.12
N ALA A 84 12.57 6.36 -6.19
CA ALA A 84 11.86 7.14 -5.17
C ALA A 84 11.32 8.48 -5.73
N THR A 85 11.92 9.01 -6.80
CA THR A 85 11.64 10.38 -7.29
C THR A 85 11.05 10.41 -8.70
N GLU A 86 11.01 9.26 -9.40
CA GLU A 86 10.57 9.18 -10.80
C GLU A 86 9.53 8.07 -11.01
N LYS A 87 8.64 8.26 -11.99
CA LYS A 87 7.63 7.26 -12.33
C LYS A 87 8.26 6.07 -13.07
N VAL A 88 8.45 4.95 -12.36
CA VAL A 88 8.84 3.67 -12.96
C VAL A 88 7.61 2.76 -13.12
N GLY A 89 7.30 2.35 -14.35
CA GLY A 89 6.03 1.66 -14.66
C GLY A 89 5.79 0.35 -13.88
N THR A 90 6.85 -0.35 -13.46
CA THR A 90 6.78 -1.60 -12.71
C THR A 90 6.69 -1.42 -11.20
N ASP A 91 6.85 -0.20 -10.68
CA ASP A 91 6.72 0.07 -9.25
C ASP A 91 5.24 0.21 -8.85
N ARG A 92 4.97 0.04 -7.56
CA ARG A 92 3.63 0.17 -6.99
C ARG A 92 3.13 1.60 -7.06
N LEU A 93 1.87 1.78 -7.41
CA LEU A 93 1.13 3.04 -7.28
C LEU A 93 0.24 2.99 -6.02
N PHE A 94 -0.41 1.85 -5.78
CA PHE A 94 -1.27 1.63 -4.63
C PHE A 94 -1.09 0.22 -4.10
N ASN A 95 -1.06 0.06 -2.78
CA ASN A 95 -0.95 -1.24 -2.13
C ASN A 95 -1.86 -1.35 -0.90
N ALA A 96 -2.66 -2.41 -0.83
CA ALA A 96 -3.43 -2.77 0.34
C ALA A 96 -2.79 -3.98 1.03
N ALA A 97 -2.17 -3.74 2.17
CA ALA A 97 -1.53 -4.73 3.02
C ALA A 97 -2.53 -5.41 3.97
N ASN A 98 -2.33 -6.69 4.22
CA ASN A 98 -3.17 -7.51 5.11
C ASN A 98 -2.37 -8.54 5.90
N GLY A 99 -1.08 -8.30 6.08
CA GLY A 99 -0.17 -9.21 6.74
C GLY A 99 -0.10 -9.03 8.24
N THR A 100 0.95 -9.63 8.80
CA THR A 100 1.35 -9.47 10.20
C THR A 100 2.85 -9.19 10.27
N SER A 101 3.35 -8.73 11.42
CA SER A 101 4.78 -8.48 11.64
C SER A 101 5.67 -9.70 11.35
N LEU A 102 5.13 -10.91 11.53
CA LEU A 102 5.85 -12.17 11.29
C LEU A 102 5.62 -12.74 9.88
N ALA A 103 4.58 -12.31 9.20
CA ALA A 103 4.22 -12.76 7.86
C ALA A 103 3.62 -11.60 7.06
N PRO A 104 4.47 -10.72 6.48
CA PRO A 104 4.00 -9.61 5.67
C PRO A 104 3.29 -10.11 4.40
N SER A 105 2.17 -9.47 4.05
CA SER A 105 1.40 -9.82 2.86
C SER A 105 0.60 -8.64 2.33
N ASP A 106 0.30 -8.70 1.04
CA ASP A 106 -0.56 -7.76 0.34
C ASP A 106 -1.82 -8.48 -0.13
N ALA A 107 -2.97 -7.82 -0.05
CA ALA A 107 -4.23 -8.28 -0.62
C ALA A 107 -4.38 -7.81 -2.08
N PHE A 108 -3.96 -6.57 -2.36
CA PHE A 108 -4.16 -5.93 -3.65
C PHE A 108 -3.08 -4.90 -3.95
N THR A 109 -2.56 -4.92 -5.18
CA THR A 109 -1.54 -3.96 -5.64
C THR A 109 -1.90 -3.43 -7.03
N ILE A 110 -1.78 -2.12 -7.24
CA ILE A 110 -1.82 -1.47 -8.56
C ILE A 110 -0.41 -0.98 -8.87
N LEU A 111 0.12 -1.29 -10.05
CA LEU A 111 1.39 -0.78 -10.55
C LEU A 111 1.20 0.53 -11.33
N LYS A 112 2.27 1.32 -11.45
CA LYS A 112 2.25 2.63 -12.14
C LYS A 112 1.94 2.55 -13.64
N ASN A 113 2.10 1.38 -14.25
CA ASN A 113 1.69 1.11 -15.63
C ASN A 113 0.21 0.67 -15.75
N GLY A 114 -0.54 0.58 -14.65
CA GLY A 114 -1.94 0.19 -14.62
C GLY A 114 -2.18 -1.31 -14.45
N ALA A 115 -1.14 -2.14 -14.40
CA ALA A 115 -1.31 -3.56 -14.07
C ALA A 115 -1.81 -3.71 -12.62
N MET A 116 -2.66 -4.70 -12.40
CA MET A 116 -3.26 -5.00 -11.10
C MET A 116 -2.89 -6.41 -10.67
N ILE A 117 -2.62 -6.58 -9.39
CA ILE A 117 -2.33 -7.85 -8.75
C ILE A 117 -3.35 -8.05 -7.63
N LEU A 118 -4.22 -9.05 -7.79
CA LEU A 118 -5.01 -9.60 -6.69
C LEU A 118 -4.24 -10.80 -6.16
N HIS A 119 -3.65 -10.63 -4.97
CA HIS A 119 -2.71 -11.60 -4.44
C HIS A 119 -3.43 -12.92 -4.14
N PRO A 120 -2.88 -14.06 -4.58
CA PRO A 120 -3.54 -15.34 -4.44
C PRO A 120 -3.75 -15.76 -2.99
N VAL A 121 -4.91 -16.34 -2.72
CA VAL A 121 -5.26 -16.97 -1.45
C VAL A 121 -5.71 -18.40 -1.70
N PRO A 122 -5.50 -19.35 -0.78
CA PRO A 122 -6.07 -20.67 -0.92
C PRO A 122 -7.58 -20.59 -0.74
N LYS A 123 -8.37 -21.18 -1.63
CA LYS A 123 -9.85 -21.23 -1.47
C LYS A 123 -10.25 -21.82 -0.13
N SER A 124 -9.45 -22.76 0.40
CA SER A 124 -9.65 -23.33 1.74
C SER A 124 -9.58 -22.32 2.89
N SER A 125 -8.97 -21.14 2.71
CA SER A 125 -8.93 -20.07 3.72
C SER A 125 -10.17 -19.18 3.77
N ILE A 126 -11.08 -19.28 2.80
CA ILE A 126 -12.27 -18.44 2.76
C ILE A 126 -13.40 -19.10 3.56
N GLU A 127 -13.65 -18.57 4.74
CA GLU A 127 -14.78 -18.96 5.58
C GLU A 127 -16.03 -18.15 5.22
N ASN A 128 -17.17 -18.84 5.09
CA ASN A 128 -18.49 -18.22 4.85
C ASN A 128 -18.53 -17.22 3.67
N PRO A 129 -18.08 -17.60 2.46
CA PRO A 129 -18.15 -16.69 1.31
C PRO A 129 -19.60 -16.30 1.00
N VAL A 130 -19.80 -15.03 0.69
CA VAL A 130 -21.10 -14.51 0.25
C VAL A 130 -21.14 -14.45 -1.27
N ALA A 131 -22.34 -14.31 -1.85
CA ALA A 131 -22.46 -14.05 -3.27
C ALA A 131 -21.64 -12.78 -3.65
N GLY A 132 -20.77 -12.91 -4.64
CA GLY A 132 -19.87 -11.84 -5.09
C GLY A 132 -18.49 -11.84 -4.46
N THR A 133 -18.18 -12.72 -3.50
CA THR A 133 -16.79 -12.91 -3.05
C THR A 133 -15.93 -13.35 -4.24
N TYR A 134 -14.78 -12.70 -4.43
CA TYR A 134 -13.87 -12.95 -5.54
C TYR A 134 -12.48 -13.29 -4.99
N ILE A 135 -11.81 -14.27 -5.58
CA ILE A 135 -10.42 -14.64 -5.25
C ILE A 135 -9.62 -15.00 -6.49
N THR A 136 -8.30 -14.87 -6.36
CA THR A 136 -7.33 -15.61 -7.16
C THR A 136 -6.95 -16.87 -6.36
N ASP A 137 -7.33 -18.06 -6.82
CA ASP A 137 -7.17 -19.29 -6.04
C ASP A 137 -5.77 -19.90 -6.21
N SER A 138 -4.95 -19.77 -5.16
CA SER A 138 -3.58 -20.31 -5.14
C SER A 138 -3.51 -21.84 -5.20
N GLU A 139 -4.59 -22.55 -4.83
CA GLU A 139 -4.64 -24.02 -4.86
C GLU A 139 -5.01 -24.55 -6.26
N ASP A 140 -5.41 -23.69 -7.18
CA ASP A 140 -5.88 -24.05 -8.52
C ASP A 140 -5.23 -23.15 -9.58
N ALA A 141 -3.89 -23.12 -9.58
CA ALA A 141 -3.05 -22.43 -10.56
C ALA A 141 -3.42 -20.93 -10.76
N ASN A 142 -3.78 -20.23 -9.68
CA ASN A 142 -4.19 -18.83 -9.70
C ASN A 142 -5.39 -18.55 -10.61
N LYS A 143 -6.29 -19.52 -10.77
CA LYS A 143 -7.57 -19.26 -11.45
C LYS A 143 -8.37 -18.25 -10.67
N ILE A 144 -8.96 -17.34 -11.42
CA ILE A 144 -9.93 -16.39 -10.90
C ILE A 144 -11.23 -17.13 -10.58
N LYS A 145 -11.76 -16.93 -9.37
CA LYS A 145 -13.02 -17.52 -8.93
C LYS A 145 -13.92 -16.47 -8.29
N PHE A 146 -15.23 -16.65 -8.46
CA PHE A 146 -16.23 -15.93 -7.69
C PHE A 146 -17.21 -16.90 -7.03
N HIS A 147 -17.76 -16.51 -5.88
CA HIS A 147 -18.79 -17.27 -5.18
C HIS A 147 -20.18 -16.75 -5.57
N ASP A 148 -21.11 -17.63 -5.96
CA ASP A 148 -22.49 -17.25 -6.35
C ASP A 148 -23.49 -17.25 -5.18
N GLY A 149 -23.02 -17.51 -3.97
CA GLY A 149 -23.83 -17.71 -2.77
C GLY A 149 -24.01 -19.18 -2.39
N THR A 150 -23.67 -20.11 -3.29
CA THR A 150 -23.69 -21.56 -3.04
C THR A 150 -22.37 -22.23 -3.43
N ASN A 151 -21.81 -21.90 -4.60
CA ASN A 151 -20.64 -22.55 -5.18
C ASN A 151 -19.58 -21.54 -5.63
N TRP A 152 -18.35 -22.04 -5.72
CA TRP A 152 -17.25 -21.34 -6.38
C TRP A 152 -17.25 -21.64 -7.88
N ASN A 153 -17.28 -20.59 -8.69
CA ASN A 153 -17.27 -20.64 -10.14
C ASN A 153 -15.95 -20.05 -10.66
N VAL A 154 -15.36 -20.69 -11.68
CA VAL A 154 -14.14 -20.20 -12.35
C VAL A 154 -14.52 -19.19 -13.42
N ILE A 155 -13.81 -18.06 -13.46
CA ILE A 155 -13.86 -17.15 -14.61
C ILE A 155 -12.85 -17.64 -15.63
N SER A 156 -13.36 -18.20 -16.72
CA SER A 156 -12.54 -18.65 -17.85
C SER A 156 -12.48 -17.55 -18.89
N MET A 157 -11.27 -17.12 -19.23
CA MET A 157 -11.01 -16.31 -20.42
C MET A 157 -10.46 -17.26 -21.49
N THR A 158 -11.32 -17.78 -22.34
CA THR A 158 -10.86 -18.37 -23.60
C THR A 158 -10.38 -17.21 -24.48
N PRO A 159 -9.13 -17.23 -24.97
CA PRO A 159 -8.72 -16.29 -26.00
C PRO A 159 -9.70 -16.40 -27.17
N GLU A 160 -10.18 -15.26 -27.67
CA GLU A 160 -10.81 -15.20 -29.00
C GLU A 160 -9.80 -15.61 -30.09
#